data_AF-S4PVF8-F1
#
_entry.id   AF-S4PVF8-F1
#
_cell.length_a   1.000
_cell.length_b   1.000
_cell.length_c   1.000
_cell.angle_alpha   90.00
_cell.angle_beta   90.00
_cell.angle_gamma   90.00
#
_symmetry.space_group_name_H-M   'P 1'
#
loop_
_entity.id
_entity.type
_entity.pdbx_description
1 polymer ?
#
loop_
_entity_poly.entity_id
_entity_poly.type
_entity_poly.pdbx_seq_one_letter_code
_entity_poly.pdbx_strand_id
1 'polypeptide(L)' 'MFYGPLSTNDDIIVTDIEPTIFQLLLNYIYTDKVDIDSLEEAYEMLYASRKYMLECLTEICISYIQSNMN' A
#
# COMPACT_ATOMS: atom_id res chain seq x y z
N MET A 1 -4.33 14.60 7.11
CA MET A 1 -3.22 13.95 7.85
C MET A 1 -2.14 14.96 8.15
N PHE A 2 -1.25 15.31 7.21
CA PHE A 2 -0.07 16.13 7.54
C PHE A 2 -0.14 17.60 7.11
N TYR A 3 -1.00 17.94 6.15
CA TYR A 3 -1.14 19.29 5.61
C TYR A 3 -2.61 19.67 5.39
N GLY A 4 -2.88 20.98 5.37
CA GLY A 4 -4.22 21.55 5.13
C GLY A 4 -5.03 21.80 6.42
N PRO A 5 -6.26 22.33 6.32
CA PRO A 5 -7.08 22.70 7.48
C PRO A 5 -7.41 21.55 8.45
N LEU A 6 -7.24 20.31 8.00
CA LEU A 6 -7.50 19.07 8.76
C LEU A 6 -6.19 18.35 9.16
N SER A 7 -5.04 19.04 9.14
CA SER A 7 -3.78 18.46 9.64
C SER A 7 -3.75 18.41 11.16
N THR A 8 -3.08 17.40 11.72
CA THR A 8 -2.77 17.32 13.14
C THR A 8 -1.30 16.93 13.34
N ASN A 9 -0.75 17.26 14.52
CA ASN A 9 0.57 16.80 14.98
C ASN A 9 0.47 15.56 15.90
N ASP A 10 -0.75 15.06 16.14
CA ASP A 10 -0.97 13.82 16.88
C ASP A 10 -0.54 12.59 16.08
N ASP A 11 -0.45 11.45 16.76
CA ASP A 11 -0.19 10.17 16.11
C ASP A 11 -1.25 9.85 15.05
N ILE A 12 -0.79 9.38 13.90
CA ILE A 12 -1.67 8.90 12.84
C ILE A 12 -1.99 7.43 13.11
N ILE A 13 -3.24 7.15 13.47
CA ILE A 13 -3.72 5.79 13.72
C ILE A 13 -4.21 5.16 12.40
N VAL A 14 -3.65 4.01 12.06
CA VAL A 14 -4.06 3.17 10.91
C VAL A 14 -4.73 1.92 11.48
N THR A 15 -5.97 1.64 11.09
CA THR A 15 -6.80 0.57 11.73
C THR A 15 -7.28 -0.50 10.75
N ASP A 16 -7.04 -0.32 9.47
CA ASP A 16 -7.64 -1.05 8.35
C ASP A 16 -6.59 -1.64 7.39
N ILE A 17 -5.32 -1.63 7.80
CA ILE A 17 -4.21 -2.25 7.06
C ILE A 17 -3.39 -3.04 8.07
N GLU A 18 -3.12 -4.30 7.75
CA GLU A 18 -2.27 -5.16 8.57
C GLU A 18 -0.85 -4.59 8.71
N PRO A 19 -0.20 -4.71 9.88
CA PRO A 19 1.12 -4.13 10.11
C PRO A 19 2.20 -4.57 9.10
N THR A 20 2.14 -5.81 8.64
CA THR A 20 3.07 -6.37 7.65
C THR A 20 2.90 -5.71 6.28
N ILE A 21 1.67 -5.51 5.83
CA ILE A 21 1.34 -4.81 4.59
C ILE A 21 1.74 -3.35 4.67
N PHE A 22 1.49 -2.70 5.81
CA PHE A 22 1.91 -1.31 6.00
C PHE A 22 3.44 -1.17 5.99
N GLN A 23 4.17 -2.12 6.58
CA GLN A 23 5.63 -2.14 6.49
C GLN A 23 6.12 -2.29 5.04
N LEU A 24 5.48 -3.14 4.24
CA LEU A 24 5.79 -3.31 2.83
C LEU A 24 5.49 -2.04 2.01
N LEU A 25 4.36 -1.39 2.30
CA LEU A 25 4.00 -0.08 1.74
C LEU A 25 5.07 0.97 2.02
N LEU A 26 5.56 1.05 3.26
CA LEU A 26 6.64 1.95 3.64
C LEU A 26 7.93 1.60 2.89
N ASN A 27 8.29 0.33 2.78
CA ASN A 27 9.45 -0.09 2.01
C ASN A 27 9.36 0.40 0.56
N TYR A 28 8.19 0.27 -0.07
CA TYR A 28 7.96 0.82 -1.40
C TYR A 28 8.12 2.35 -1.43
N ILE A 29 7.46 3.09 -0.52
CA ILE A 29 7.53 4.56 -0.47
C ILE A 29 8.98 5.06 -0.35
N TYR A 30 9.83 4.36 0.38
CA TYR A 30 11.21 4.76 0.62
C TYR A 30 12.22 4.22 -0.40
N THR A 31 11.86 3.21 -1.20
CA THR A 31 12.84 2.50 -2.06
C THR A 31 12.39 2.26 -3.50
N ASP A 32 11.13 2.53 -3.84
CA ASP A 32 10.46 2.16 -5.09
C ASP A 32 10.53 0.65 -5.41
N LYS A 33 10.75 -0.19 -4.39
CA LYS A 33 10.80 -1.65 -4.51
C LYS A 33 9.73 -2.30 -3.66
N VAL A 34 9.14 -3.35 -4.19
CA VAL A 34 8.16 -4.19 -3.51
C VAL A 34 8.34 -5.62 -3.98
N ASP A 35 8.37 -6.54 -3.03
CA ASP A 35 8.36 -7.98 -3.28
C ASP A 35 7.03 -8.50 -2.76
N ILE A 36 6.15 -8.95 -3.67
CA ILE A 36 4.82 -9.47 -3.34
C ILE A 36 4.86 -10.99 -3.44
N ASP A 37 4.68 -11.68 -2.31
CA ASP A 37 4.90 -13.12 -2.22
C ASP A 37 3.63 -13.96 -2.39
N SER A 38 2.44 -13.34 -2.33
CA SER A 38 1.17 -14.05 -2.44
C SER A 38 0.04 -13.22 -3.07
N LEU A 39 -1.01 -13.89 -3.56
CA LEU A 39 -2.22 -13.22 -4.05
C LEU A 39 -2.93 -12.43 -2.93
N GLU A 40 -2.96 -12.95 -1.71
CA GLU A 40 -3.56 -12.27 -0.55
C GLU A 40 -2.84 -10.94 -0.28
N GLU A 41 -1.52 -10.99 -0.17
CA GLU A 41 -0.68 -9.80 -0.01
C GLU A 41 -0.84 -8.82 -1.17
N ALA A 42 -0.95 -9.30 -2.41
CA ALA A 42 -1.20 -8.47 -3.57
C ALA A 42 -2.53 -7.71 -3.48
N TYR A 43 -3.60 -8.35 -2.99
CA TYR A 43 -4.90 -7.70 -2.79
C TYR A 43 -4.86 -6.66 -1.66
N GLU A 44 -4.18 -6.97 -0.55
CA GLU A 44 -4.03 -6.03 0.56
C GLU A 44 -3.14 -4.82 0.17
N MET A 45 -2.05 -5.06 -0.57
CA MET A 45 -1.23 -4.00 -1.15
C MET A 45 -1.97 -3.18 -2.20
N LEU A 46 -2.85 -3.80 -3.00
CA LEU A 46 -3.73 -3.08 -3.93
C LEU A 46 -4.70 -2.15 -3.19
N TYR A 47 -5.27 -2.60 -2.07
CA TYR A 47 -6.10 -1.76 -1.22
C TYR A 47 -5.31 -0.58 -0.65
N ALA A 48 -4.14 -0.86 -0.04
CA ALA A 48 -3.28 0.16 0.56
C ALA A 48 -2.78 1.19 -0.46
N SER A 49 -2.31 0.74 -1.62
CA SER A 49 -1.82 1.62 -2.70
C SER A 49 -2.90 2.58 -3.19
N ARG A 50 -4.14 2.11 -3.37
CA ARG A 50 -5.27 2.98 -3.73
C ARG A 50 -5.63 3.95 -2.61
N LYS A 51 -5.68 3.50 -1.35
CA LYS A 51 -5.99 4.35 -0.20
C LYS A 51 -5.00 5.51 -0.06
N TYR A 52 -3.72 5.27 -0.31
CA TYR A 52 -2.66 6.28 -0.24
C TYR A 52 -2.32 6.92 -1.60
N MET A 53 -3.10 6.66 -2.65
CA MET A 53 -2.95 7.25 -3.99
C MET A 53 -1.57 7.02 -4.62
N LEU A 54 -1.02 5.81 -4.46
CA LEU A 54 0.24 5.37 -5.06
C LEU A 54 -0.04 4.65 -6.38
N GLU A 55 -0.17 5.41 -7.47
CA GLU A 55 -0.62 4.90 -8.78
C GLU A 55 0.33 3.83 -9.37
N CYS A 56 1.64 4.06 -9.36
CA CYS A 56 2.60 3.08 -9.87
C CYS A 56 2.54 1.74 -9.10
N LEU A 57 2.40 1.79 -7.77
CA LEU A 57 2.23 0.58 -6.96
C LEU A 57 0.90 -0.12 -7.24
N THR A 58 -0.16 0.67 -7.49
CA THR A 58 -1.48 0.15 -7.87
C THR A 58 -1.38 -0.69 -9.15
N GLU A 59 -0.67 -0.18 -10.17
CA GLU A 59 -0.45 -0.89 -11.43
C GLU A 59 0.38 -2.16 -11.25
N ILE A 60 1.42 -2.13 -10.42
CA ILE A 60 2.24 -3.30 -10.08
C ILE A 60 1.35 -4.39 -9.45
N CYS A 61 0.53 -4.05 -8.46
CA CYS A 61 -0.36 -5.00 -7.79
C CYS A 61 -1.39 -5.60 -8.76
N ILE A 62 -2.03 -4.77 -9.60
CA ILE A 62 -2.99 -5.24 -10.61
C ILE A 62 -2.31 -6.23 -11.58
N SER A 63 -1.12 -5.88 -12.05
CA SER A 63 -0.37 -6.72 -13.01
C SER A 63 0.02 -8.07 -12.39
N TYR A 64 0.45 -8.07 -11.13
CA TYR A 64 0.76 -9.29 -10.39
C TYR A 64 -0.49 -10.17 -10.25
N ILE A 65 -1.60 -9.60 -9.80
CA ILE A 65 -2.85 -10.34 -9.60
C ILE A 65 -3.34 -10.95 -10.92
N GLN A 66 -3.35 -10.17 -12.01
CA GLN A 66 -3.77 -10.65 -13.33
C GLN A 66 -2.89 -11.79 -13.85
N SER A 67 -1.59 -11.73 -13.59
CA SER A 67 -0.63 -12.76 -14.03
C SER A 67 -0.79 -14.08 -13.26
N ASN A 68 -1.37 -14.05 -12.06
CA ASN A 68 -1.56 -15.20 -11.17
C ASN A 68 -3.02 -15.72 -11.15
N MET A 69 -3.90 -15.22 -12.01
CA MET A 69 -5.30 -15.67 -12.13
C MET A 69 -5.53 -16.82 -13.12
N ASN A 70 -4.46 -17.47 -13.63
CA ASN A 70 -4.53 -18.61 -14.55
C ASN A 70 -4.14 -19.93 -13.88
#